data_AF-A0A381I6E6-F1
#
_entry.id   AF-A0A381I6E6-F1
#
_cell.length_a   1.000
_cell.length_b   1.000
_cell.length_c   1.000
_cell.angle_alpha   90.00
_cell.angle_beta   90.00
_cell.angle_gamma   90.00
#
_symmetry.space_group_name_H-M   'P 1'
#
loop_
_entity.id
_entity.type
_entity.pdbx_description
1 polymer ?
#
loop_
_entity_poly.entity_id
_entity_poly.type
_entity_poly.pdbx_seq_one_letter_code
_entity_poly.pdbx_strand_id
1 'polypeptide(L)'
;MTCELDDKISLIIEINLVAKSYSLLLSGDKNYLISNLSNIIEKINTLGLDSKNIAYNYTDESNNKYFGAISKTSQKKHNTL
;
A
#
# COMPACT_ATOMS: atom_id res chain seq x y z
N MET A 1 -13.56 1.94 -0.41
CA MET A 1 -13.61 1.25 0.89
C MET A 1 -12.29 1.49 1.60
N THR A 2 -12.27 1.68 2.92
CA THR A 2 -11.05 1.93 3.70
C THR A 2 -10.94 0.91 4.83
N CYS A 3 -9.73 0.42 5.10
CA CYS A 3 -9.43 -0.39 6.28
C CYS A 3 -8.05 -0.05 6.84
N GLU A 4 -7.90 -0.15 8.16
CA GLU A 4 -6.60 0.00 8.81
C GLU A 4 -5.84 -1.32 8.74
N LEU A 5 -4.64 -1.29 8.14
CA LEU A 5 -3.73 -2.44 8.16
C LEU A 5 -2.92 -2.47 9.46
N ASP A 6 -2.63 -1.29 10.01
CA ASP A 6 -2.10 -1.08 11.36
C ASP A 6 -2.43 0.34 11.84
N ASP A 7 -1.90 0.73 13.01
CA ASP A 7 -2.18 2.01 13.66
C ASP A 7 -1.79 3.26 12.84
N LYS A 8 -0.92 3.12 11.82
CA LYS A 8 -0.38 4.24 11.05
C LYS A 8 -0.58 4.12 9.55
N ILE A 9 -1.06 2.98 9.07
CA ILE A 9 -1.18 2.66 7.64
C ILE A 9 -2.59 2.21 7.32
N SER A 10 -3.27 3.04 6.55
CA SER A 10 -4.58 2.75 5.97
C SER A 10 -4.44 2.19 4.56
N LEU A 11 -5.25 1.18 4.25
CA LEU A 11 -5.48 0.69 2.89
C LEU A 11 -6.81 1.22 2.36
N ILE A 12 -6.76 1.80 1.18
CA ILE A 12 -7.91 2.33 0.45
C ILE A 12 -8.08 1.49 -0.81
N ILE A 13 -9.28 0.95 -0.99
CA ILE A 13 -9.72 0.23 -2.19
C ILE A 13 -10.64 1.15 -2.98
N GLU A 14 -10.14 1.62 -4.12
CA GLU A 14 -10.88 2.45 -5.07
C GLU A 14 -11.58 1.56 -6.09
N ILE A 15 -12.91 1.49 -6.05
CA ILE A 15 -13.70 0.61 -6.92
C ILE A 15 -14.36 1.45 -8.01
N ASN A 16 -14.14 1.10 -9.27
CA ASN A 16 -14.86 1.67 -10.39
C ASN A 16 -15.92 0.67 -10.88
N LEU A 17 -17.20 1.01 -10.65
CA LEU A 17 -18.33 0.13 -10.99
C LEU A 17 -18.49 -0.07 -12.50
N VAL A 18 -18.21 0.95 -13.30
CA VAL A 18 -18.32 0.89 -14.77
C VAL A 18 -17.21 0.01 -15.34
N ALA A 19 -15.98 0.20 -14.86
CA ALA A 19 -14.83 -0.59 -15.29
C ALA A 19 -14.82 -2.01 -14.70
N LYS A 20 -15.70 -2.30 -13.73
CA LYS A 20 -15.75 -3.57 -12.97
C LYS A 20 -14.37 -3.95 -12.41
N SER A 21 -13.64 -2.95 -11.93
CA SER A 21 -12.26 -3.10 -11.47
C SER A 21 -12.01 -2.28 -10.20
N TYR A 22 -10.88 -2.56 -9.55
CA TYR A 22 -10.45 -1.84 -8.38
C TYR A 22 -8.95 -1.53 -8.44
N SER A 23 -8.56 -0.48 -7.70
CA SER A 23 -7.17 -0.09 -7.45
C SER A 23 -6.90 -0.07 -5.95
N LEU A 24 -5.65 -0.30 -5.57
CA LEU A 24 -5.20 -0.23 -4.17
C LEU A 24 -4.35 1.02 -3.96
N LEU A 25 -4.60 1.69 -2.83
CA LEU A 25 -3.90 2.88 -2.39
C LEU A 25 -3.53 2.74 -0.90
N LEU A 26 -2.27 2.98 -0.56
CA LEU A 26 -1.80 3.09 0.82
C LEU A 26 -1.68 4.56 1.22
N SER A 27 -2.04 4.85 2.46
CA SER A 27 -1.88 6.16 3.08
C SER A 27 -1.35 6.02 4.50
N GLY A 28 -0.44 6.90 4.89
CA GLY A 28 0.19 6.90 6.20
C GLY A 28 1.63 7.39 6.16
N ASP A 29 2.29 7.44 7.33
CA ASP A 29 3.65 7.98 7.44
C ASP A 29 4.64 7.27 6.51
N LYS A 30 5.37 8.06 5.71
CA LYS A 30 6.30 7.56 4.69
C LYS A 30 7.40 6.68 5.29
N ASN A 31 8.03 7.13 6.37
CA ASN A 31 9.19 6.44 6.93
C ASN A 31 8.75 5.14 7.60
N TYR A 32 7.64 5.17 8.32
CA TYR A 32 7.01 4.01 8.92
C TYR A 32 6.59 2.98 7.86
N LEU A 33 5.96 3.42 6.77
CA LEU A 33 5.60 2.56 5.64
C LEU A 33 6.84 1.84 5.07
N ILE A 34 7.93 2.56 4.83
CA ILE A 34 9.18 1.97 4.29
C ILE A 34 9.75 0.94 5.26
N SER A 35 9.80 1.25 6.57
CA SER A 35 10.32 0.34 7.60
C SER A 35 9.47 -0.93 7.76
N ASN A 36 8.15 -0.84 7.53
CA ASN A 36 7.21 -1.95 7.75
C ASN A 36 6.68 -2.56 6.44
N LEU A 37 7.28 -2.19 5.30
CA LEU A 37 6.73 -2.50 3.98
C LEU A 37 6.50 -4.00 3.75
N SER A 38 7.42 -4.85 4.22
CA SER A 38 7.28 -6.30 4.09
C SER A 38 6.02 -6.83 4.78
N ASN A 39 5.79 -6.43 6.04
CA ASN A 39 4.63 -6.84 6.82
C ASN A 39 3.32 -6.28 6.25
N ILE A 40 3.33 -5.03 5.78
CA ILE A 40 2.16 -4.40 5.16
C ILE A 40 1.77 -5.14 3.88
N ILE A 41 2.73 -5.50 3.03
CA ILE A 41 2.48 -6.30 1.83
C ILE A 41 1.96 -7.70 2.18
N GLU A 42 2.51 -8.35 3.21
CA GLU A 42 2.03 -9.64 3.70
C GLU A 42 0.55 -9.57 4.12
N LYS A 43 0.16 -8.57 4.92
CA LYS A 43 -1.24 -8.34 5.31
C LYS A 43 -2.15 -8.16 4.11
N ILE A 44 -1.74 -7.38 3.10
CA ILE A 44 -2.51 -7.21 1.85
C ILE A 44 -2.67 -8.54 1.11
N ASN A 45 -1.63 -9.38 1.10
CA ASN A 45 -1.71 -10.71 0.50
C ASN A 45 -2.68 -11.62 1.27
N THR A 46 -2.70 -11.56 2.60
CA THR A 46 -3.65 -12.31 3.44
C THR A 46 -5.10 -11.92 3.17
N LEU A 47 -5.37 -10.65 2.84
CA LEU A 47 -6.70 -10.18 2.43
C LEU A 47 -7.14 -10.68 1.04
N GLY A 48 -6.27 -11.36 0.30
CA GLY A 48 -6.59 -11.92 -1.02
C GLY A 48 -6.64 -10.90 -2.15
N LEU A 49 -6.09 -9.69 -1.95
CA LEU A 49 -6.11 -8.63 -2.96
C LEU A 49 -4.97 -8.83 -3.97
N ASP A 50 -5.31 -9.00 -5.24
CA ASP A 50 -4.41 -9.47 -6.31
C ASP A 50 -3.70 -8.37 -7.10
N SER A 51 -3.87 -7.10 -6.74
CA SER A 51 -3.21 -5.99 -7.44
C SER A 51 -1.68 -6.13 -7.43
N LYS A 52 -1.07 -5.98 -8.62
CA LYS A 52 0.39 -6.06 -8.81
C LYS A 52 1.12 -4.85 -8.23
N ASN A 53 0.52 -3.68 -8.37
CA ASN A 53 1.06 -2.40 -7.91
C ASN A 53 0.08 -1.76 -6.94
N ILE A 54 0.62 -1.05 -5.96
CA ILE A 54 -0.15 -0.32 -4.97
C ILE A 54 0.31 1.13 -5.03
N ALA A 55 -0.62 2.05 -5.24
CA ALA A 55 -0.32 3.48 -5.17
C ALA A 55 -0.05 3.87 -3.72
N TYR A 56 0.74 4.92 -3.52
CA TYR A 56 0.96 5.54 -2.22
C TYR A 56 0.64 7.04 -2.33
N ASN A 57 -0.21 7.53 -1.44
CA ASN A 57 -0.58 8.94 -1.35
C ASN A 57 -0.85 9.29 0.12
N TYR A 58 -0.10 10.25 0.64
CA TYR A 58 -0.25 10.73 2.01
C TYR A 58 0.03 12.23 2.07
N THR A 59 -0.79 12.96 2.82
CA THR A 59 -0.54 14.36 3.19
C THR A 59 -0.34 14.40 4.70
N ASP A 60 0.79 14.91 5.16
CA ASP A 60 1.07 15.00 6.59
C ASP A 60 0.38 16.20 7.25
N GLU A 61 0.53 16.31 8.57
CA GLU A 61 -0.02 17.39 9.40
C GLU A 61 0.52 18.79 9.01
N SER A 62 1.70 18.84 8.37
CA SER A 62 2.33 20.06 7.87
C SER A 62 1.94 20.36 6.41
N ASN A 63 0.98 19.63 5.85
CA ASN A 63 0.50 19.74 4.47
C ASN A 63 1.58 19.37 3.41
N ASN A 64 2.61 18.62 3.79
CA ASN A 64 3.55 18.03 2.84
C ASN A 64 2.91 16.81 2.20
N LYS A 65 3.03 16.72 0.88
CA LYS A 65 2.42 15.65 0.08
C LYS A 65 3.48 14.64 -0.36
N TYR A 66 3.18 13.37 -0.15
CA TYR A 66 4.04 12.27 -0.53
C TYR A 66 3.30 11.35 -1.50
N PHE A 67 3.94 11.05 -2.62
CA PHE A 67 3.39 10.23 -3.69
C PHE A 67 4.37 9.12 -4.08
N GLY A 68 3.86 7.96 -4.47
CA GLY A 68 4.70 6.86 -4.95
C GLY A 68 3.90 5.67 -5.43
N ALA A 69 4.61 4.63 -5.84
CA ALA A 69 4.04 3.33 -6.18
C ALA A 69 4.93 2.23 -5.63
N ILE A 70 4.30 1.16 -5.15
CA ILE A 70 4.94 -0.02 -4.60
C ILE A 70 4.61 -1.20 -5.51
N SER A 71 5.64 -1.88 -6.01
CA SER A 71 5.47 -3.17 -6.69
C SER A 71 5.38 -4.29 -5.66
N LYS A 72 4.28 -5.04 -5.66
CA LYS A 72 4.03 -6.16 -4.74
C LYS A 72 4.94 -7.36 -5.05
N THR A 73 5.42 -7.48 -6.28
CA THR A 73 6.20 -8.63 -6.77
C THR A 73 7.71 -8.38 -6.77
N SER A 74 8.16 -7.13 -6.62
CA SER A 74 9.58 -6.75 -6.72
C SER A 74 10.25 -6.48 -5.37
N GLN A 75 9.72 -7.02 -4.27
CA GLN A 75 10.51 -7.13 -3.04
C GLN A 75 11.66 -8.10 -3.34
N LYS A 76 12.78 -7.55 -3.85
CA LYS A 76 13.98 -8.28 -4.24
C LYS A 76 14.33 -9.23 -3.10
N LYS A 77 14.07 -10.53 -3.31
CA LYS A 77 14.60 -11.59 -2.46
C LYS A 77 16.12 -11.46 -2.53
N HIS A 78 16.73 -10.91 -1.48
CA HIS A 78 18.17 -10.99 -1.31
C HIS A 78 18.46 -12.44 -0.88
N ASN A 79 18.48 -13.36 -1.84
CA ASN A 79 18.99 -14.70 -1.63
C ASN A 79 20.52 -14.57 -1.54
N THR A 80 21.05 -14.60 -0.32
CA THR A 80 22.46 -14.94 -0.10
C THR A 80 22.59 -16.45 -0.33
N LEU A 81 23.42 -16.83 -1.31
CA LEU A 81 23.87 -18.20 -1.55
C LEU A 81 24.76 -18.70 -0.40
#